data_AF-A0A2W6ZKB9-F1
#
_entry.id   AF-A0A2W6ZKB9-F1
#
_cell.length_a   1.000
_cell.length_b   1.000
_cell.length_c   1.000
_cell.angle_alpha   90.00
_cell.angle_beta   90.00
_cell.angle_gamma   90.00
#
_symmetry.space_group_name_H-M   'P 1'
#
loop_
_entity.id
_entity.type
_entity.pdbx_description
1 polymer ?
#
loop_
_entity_poly.entity_id
_entity_poly.type
_entity_poly.pdbx_seq_one_letter_code
_entity_poly.pdbx_strand_id
1 'polypeptide(L)'
;EAEMDEMWSFVQSKRQQRWLWHAIDHQTGVVLAYVLAPHEDTALSALMALLTPVGIQQFYTDRWGAYLRLLQPEQHTVGKTNTQRIERKHLTLRTRIKRLARKTICFSKSVLMHDTVIGLFINRYEFGGGCITSNTQV
;
A
#
# COMPACT_ATOMS: atom_id res chain seq x y z
N GLU A 1 -8.12 9.53 10.94
CA GLU A 1 -8.65 9.39 9.57
C GLU A 1 -7.53 8.82 8.72
N ALA A 2 -7.82 8.05 7.68
CA ALA A 2 -6.77 7.42 6.88
C ALA A 2 -6.95 7.64 5.39
N GLU A 3 -5.83 7.77 4.67
CA GLU A 3 -5.78 7.72 3.22
C GLU A 3 -5.36 6.31 2.79
N MET A 4 -6.07 5.72 1.84
CA MET A 4 -5.73 4.42 1.26
C MET A 4 -5.60 4.55 -0.25
N ASP A 5 -4.61 3.86 -0.79
CA ASP A 5 -4.32 3.81 -2.21
C ASP A 5 -3.42 2.60 -2.49
N GLU A 6 -3.34 2.25 -3.76
CA GLU A 6 -2.52 1.16 -4.24
C GLU A 6 -1.49 1.64 -5.26
N MET A 7 -0.32 1.01 -5.25
CA MET A 7 0.63 1.18 -6.33
C MET A 7 1.13 -0.15 -6.84
N TRP A 8 1.20 -0.24 -8.17
CA TRP A 8 1.73 -1.41 -8.84
C TRP A 8 3.20 -1.26 -9.21
N SER A 9 3.85 -2.41 -9.28
CA SER A 9 5.21 -2.65 -9.79
C SER A 9 5.23 -4.02 -10.47
N PHE A 10 6.41 -4.52 -10.85
CA PHE A 10 6.50 -5.83 -11.51
C PHE A 10 7.83 -6.53 -11.25
N VAL A 11 7.81 -7.86 -11.37
CA VAL A 11 8.98 -8.73 -11.25
C VAL A 11 9.27 -9.34 -12.60
N GLN A 12 10.51 -9.24 -13.10
CA GLN A 12 10.96 -9.63 -14.45
C GLN A 12 10.25 -8.94 -15.62
N SER A 13 8.93 -9.08 -15.74
CA SER A 13 8.09 -8.56 -16.81
C SER A 13 6.79 -7.94 -16.28
N LYS A 14 6.19 -7.03 -17.05
CA LYS A 14 4.90 -6.39 -16.71
C LYS A 14 3.72 -7.38 -16.61
N ARG A 15 3.89 -8.62 -17.08
CA ARG A 15 2.89 -9.69 -16.93
C ARG A 15 2.81 -10.19 -15.49
N GLN A 16 3.90 -10.05 -14.73
CA GLN A 16 3.98 -10.43 -13.32
C GLN A 16 3.93 -9.17 -12.46
N GLN A 17 2.71 -8.63 -12.33
CA GLN A 17 2.45 -7.45 -11.54
C GLN A 17 2.52 -7.75 -10.04
N ARG A 18 2.97 -6.77 -9.27
CA ARG A 18 2.97 -6.79 -7.81
C ARG A 18 2.33 -5.50 -7.32
N TRP A 19 1.37 -5.61 -6.42
CA TRP A 19 0.66 -4.45 -5.88
C TRP A 19 1.03 -4.27 -4.42
N LEU A 20 1.37 -3.04 -4.07
CA LEU A 20 1.48 -2.59 -2.70
C LEU A 20 0.19 -1.84 -2.37
N TRP A 21 -0.56 -2.41 -1.44
CA TRP A 21 -1.70 -1.80 -0.79
C TRP A 21 -1.23 -1.06 0.44
N HIS A 22 -1.64 0.18 0.61
CA HIS A 22 -1.08 1.04 1.64
C HIS A 22 -2.14 1.93 2.29
N ALA A 23 -2.03 2.09 3.61
CA ALA A 23 -2.84 3.00 4.38
C ALA A 23 -1.97 3.90 5.25
N ILE A 24 -2.21 5.20 5.19
CA ILE A 24 -1.52 6.20 6.01
C ILE A 24 -2.51 6.99 6.85
N ASP A 25 -2.05 7.49 7.99
CA ASP A 25 -2.79 8.46 8.77
C ASP A 25 -2.87 9.79 8.01
N HIS A 26 -4.07 10.34 7.86
CA HIS A 26 -4.33 11.54 7.06
C HIS A 26 -3.62 12.79 7.61
N GLN A 27 -3.47 12.91 8.93
CA GLN A 27 -2.91 14.10 9.55
C GLN A 27 -1.38 14.07 9.54
N THR A 28 -0.81 12.94 9.97
CA THR A 28 0.63 12.77 10.16
C THR A 28 1.35 12.24 8.92
N GLY A 29 0.65 11.51 8.05
CA GLY A 29 1.25 10.79 6.92
C GLY A 29 2.09 9.59 7.31
N VAL A 30 1.96 9.12 8.56
CA VAL A 30 2.60 7.90 9.07
C VAL A 30 1.90 6.68 8.46
N VAL A 31 2.68 5.66 8.14
CA VAL A 31 2.14 4.40 7.64
C VAL A 31 1.45 3.65 8.76
N LEU A 32 0.18 3.31 8.54
CA LEU A 32 -0.62 2.54 9.49
C LEU A 32 -0.50 1.05 9.20
N ALA A 33 -0.65 0.67 7.93
CA ALA A 33 -0.54 -0.71 7.48
C ALA A 33 -0.19 -0.76 5.99
N TYR A 34 0.38 -1.90 5.57
CA TYR A 34 0.57 -2.21 4.17
C TYR A 34 0.41 -3.71 3.92
N VAL A 35 0.02 -4.08 2.70
CA VAL A 35 -0.08 -5.47 2.25
C VAL A 35 0.51 -5.58 0.84
N LEU A 36 1.29 -6.64 0.59
CA LEU A 36 1.72 -7.01 -0.75
C LEU A 36 0.83 -8.16 -1.23
N ALA A 37 -0.13 -7.85 -2.09
CA ALA A 37 -1.13 -8.79 -2.56
C ALA A 37 -1.54 -8.48 -4.01
N PRO A 38 -2.24 -9.40 -4.71
CA PRO A 38 -2.82 -9.11 -6.01
C PRO A 38 -3.81 -7.93 -6.00
N HIS A 39 -4.21 -7.44 -7.18
CA HIS A 39 -5.19 -6.36 -7.32
C HIS A 39 -6.63 -6.86 -7.20
N GLU A 40 -6.97 -7.34 -6.01
CA GLU A 40 -8.23 -8.06 -5.73
C GLU A 40 -8.87 -7.56 -4.42
N ASP A 41 -10.18 -7.74 -4.30
CA ASP A 41 -10.96 -7.38 -3.10
C ASP A 41 -10.43 -8.07 -1.82
N THR A 42 -9.80 -9.23 -1.97
CA THR A 42 -9.12 -9.97 -0.89
C THR A 42 -7.94 -9.20 -0.30
N ALA A 43 -7.21 -8.44 -1.11
CA ALA A 43 -6.11 -7.60 -0.66
C ALA A 43 -6.60 -6.43 0.19
N LEU A 44 -7.68 -5.77 -0.25
CA LEU A 44 -8.31 -4.71 0.53
C LEU A 44 -8.87 -5.26 1.85
N SER A 45 -9.48 -6.44 1.84
CA SER A 45 -9.97 -7.12 3.06
C SER A 45 -8.84 -7.40 4.05
N ALA A 46 -7.68 -7.87 3.57
CA ALA A 46 -6.50 -8.08 4.39
C ALA A 46 -5.95 -6.77 4.98
N LEU A 47 -5.94 -5.69 4.19
CA LEU A 47 -5.53 -4.37 4.67
C LEU A 47 -6.49 -3.85 5.76
N MET A 48 -7.81 -3.99 5.55
CA MET A 48 -8.82 -3.60 6.53
C MET A 48 -8.71 -4.38 7.85
N ALA A 49 -8.37 -5.67 7.79
CA ALA A 49 -8.13 -6.48 8.98
C ALA A 49 -6.97 -5.94 9.83
N LEU A 50 -5.89 -5.45 9.19
CA LEU A 50 -4.77 -4.81 9.88
C LEU A 50 -5.14 -3.44 10.48
N LEU A 51 -6.09 -2.74 9.85
CA LEU A 51 -6.55 -1.41 10.28
C LEU A 51 -7.63 -1.46 11.36
N THR A 52 -8.31 -2.61 11.53
CA THR A 52 -9.34 -2.84 12.55
C THR A 52 -8.89 -2.43 13.97
N PRO A 53 -7.72 -2.85 14.48
CA PRO A 53 -7.26 -2.45 15.82
C PRO A 53 -6.89 -0.96 15.94
N VAL A 54 -6.68 -0.25 14.82
CA VAL A 54 -6.31 1.18 14.82
C VAL A 54 -7.54 2.08 15.08
N GLY A 55 -8.75 1.59 14.81
CA GLY A 55 -9.99 2.34 15.10
C GLY A 55 -10.23 3.55 14.18
N ILE A 56 -9.94 3.40 12.87
CA ILE A 56 -10.14 4.47 11.89
C ILE A 56 -11.62 4.71 11.65
N GLN A 57 -12.05 5.97 11.77
CA GLN A 57 -13.45 6.37 11.58
C GLN A 57 -13.77 6.81 10.14
N GLN A 58 -12.79 7.36 9.42
CA GLN A 58 -12.95 7.90 8.08
C GLN A 58 -11.82 7.45 7.16
N PHE A 59 -12.18 6.99 5.97
CA PHE A 59 -11.28 6.58 4.89
C PHE A 59 -11.40 7.52 3.68
N TYR A 60 -10.25 7.93 3.15
CA TYR A 60 -10.13 8.68 1.92
C TYR A 60 -9.46 7.82 0.87
N THR A 61 -10.15 7.55 -0.23
CA THR A 61 -9.61 6.72 -1.31
C THR A 61 -9.96 7.32 -2.66
N ASP A 62 -9.34 6.76 -3.70
CA ASP A 62 -9.73 7.05 -5.06
C ASP A 62 -11.04 6.33 -5.45
N ARG A 63 -11.40 6.37 -6.74
CA ARG A 63 -12.64 5.78 -7.28
C ARG A 63 -12.54 4.29 -7.58
N TRP A 64 -11.55 3.56 -7.06
CA TRP A 64 -11.47 2.13 -7.35
C TRP A 64 -12.66 1.36 -6.77
N GLY A 65 -13.22 0.45 -7.58
CA GLY A 65 -14.52 -0.15 -7.33
C GLY A 65 -14.57 -1.03 -6.08
N ALA A 66 -13.44 -1.58 -5.59
CA ALA A 66 -13.48 -2.39 -4.38
C ALA A 66 -13.66 -1.55 -3.12
N TYR A 67 -13.14 -0.32 -3.08
CA TYR A 67 -13.37 0.60 -1.95
C TYR A 67 -14.87 0.85 -1.78
N LEU A 68 -15.59 1.07 -2.89
CA LEU A 68 -17.05 1.23 -2.89
C LEU A 68 -17.82 -0.02 -2.46
N ARG A 69 -17.26 -1.23 -2.66
CA ARG A 69 -17.90 -2.49 -2.28
C ARG A 69 -17.65 -2.88 -0.83
N LEU A 70 -16.48 -2.55 -0.29
CA LEU A 70 -16.02 -3.03 1.01
C LEU A 70 -16.09 -1.97 2.12
N LEU A 71 -16.09 -0.68 1.80
CA LEU A 71 -16.23 0.39 2.78
C LEU A 71 -17.68 0.83 2.91
N GLN A 72 -18.08 1.16 4.14
CA GLN A 72 -19.39 1.75 4.41
C GLN A 72 -19.42 3.18 3.86
N PRO A 73 -20.47 3.59 3.11
CA PRO A 73 -20.58 4.94 2.54
C PRO A 73 -20.43 6.06 3.56
N GLU A 74 -20.85 5.83 4.81
CA GLU A 74 -20.80 6.79 5.91
C GLU A 74 -19.37 7.05 6.38
N GLN A 75 -18.47 6.06 6.22
CA GLN A 75 -17.08 6.11 6.66
C GLN A 75 -16.11 6.35 5.48
N HIS A 76 -16.64 6.57 4.28
CA HIS A 76 -15.87 6.61 3.05
C HIS A 76 -16.07 7.90 2.28
N THR A 77 -14.98 8.61 2.00
CA THR A 77 -14.99 9.78 1.13
C THR A 77 -14.11 9.54 -0.08
N VAL A 78 -14.74 9.57 -1.26
CA VAL A 78 -14.06 9.37 -2.53
C VAL A 78 -13.65 10.70 -3.12
N GLY A 79 -12.36 10.87 -3.41
CA GLY A 79 -11.89 12.08 -4.08
C GLY A 79 -10.38 12.28 -4.02
N LYS A 80 -9.86 13.07 -4.95
CA LYS A 80 -8.42 13.35 -5.06
C LYS A 80 -7.93 14.42 -4.08
N THR A 81 -8.83 15.24 -3.55
CA THR A 81 -8.48 16.36 -2.67
C THR A 81 -7.83 15.86 -1.37
N ASN A 82 -8.27 14.70 -0.86
CA ASN A 82 -7.81 14.15 0.41
C ASN A 82 -6.82 12.99 0.25
N THR A 83 -6.35 12.67 -0.97
CA THR A 83 -5.36 11.59 -1.22
C THR A 83 -3.97 12.13 -1.59
N GLN A 84 -3.74 13.43 -1.42
CA GLN A 84 -2.48 14.08 -1.84
C GLN A 84 -1.26 13.56 -1.07
N ARG A 85 -1.43 13.16 0.20
CA ARG A 85 -0.30 12.70 1.03
C ARG A 85 0.12 11.30 0.64
N ILE A 86 -0.84 10.41 0.39
CA ILE A 86 -0.53 9.04 -0.05
C ILE A 86 0.09 9.05 -1.45
N GLU A 87 -0.37 9.92 -2.35
CA GLU A 87 0.25 10.15 -3.66
C GLU A 87 1.72 10.62 -3.52
N ARG A 88 1.98 11.59 -2.63
CA ARG A 88 3.35 12.06 -2.34
C ARG A 88 4.22 10.95 -1.72
N LYS A 89 3.64 10.07 -0.90
CA LYS A 89 4.34 8.92 -0.33
C LYS A 89 4.71 7.91 -1.42
N HIS A 90 3.81 7.61 -2.36
CA HIS A 90 4.10 6.76 -3.52
C HIS A 90 5.25 7.33 -4.37
N LEU A 91 5.28 8.64 -4.58
CA LEU A 91 6.40 9.30 -5.26
C LEU A 91 7.73 9.12 -4.51
N THR A 92 7.71 9.26 -3.19
CA THR A 92 8.89 9.09 -2.33
C THR A 92 9.40 7.65 -2.38
N LEU A 93 8.50 6.67 -2.28
CA LEU A 93 8.84 5.24 -2.37
C LEU A 93 9.45 4.90 -3.74
N ARG A 94 8.87 5.37 -4.85
CA ARG A 94 9.43 5.15 -6.20
C ARG A 94 10.81 5.79 -6.38
N THR A 95 11.05 6.92 -5.74
CA THR A 95 12.34 7.62 -5.81
C THR A 95 13.43 6.87 -5.04
N ARG A 96 13.11 6.38 -3.84
CA ARG A 96 14.06 5.67 -2.97
C ARG A 96 14.25 4.21 -3.39
N ILE A 97 13.18 3.53 -3.79
CA ILE A 97 13.19 2.14 -4.25
C ILE A 97 13.07 2.14 -5.78
N LYS A 98 14.22 2.29 -6.46
CA LYS A 98 14.28 2.31 -7.94
C LYS A 98 13.63 1.07 -8.59
N ARG A 99 13.56 -0.05 -7.86
CA ARG A 99 12.91 -1.31 -8.26
C ARG A 99 11.40 -1.19 -8.50
N LEU A 100 10.74 -0.21 -7.92
CA LEU A 100 9.32 0.05 -8.14
C LEU A 100 9.04 0.77 -9.47
N ALA A 101 10.05 1.41 -10.08
CA ALA A 101 9.83 2.31 -11.21
C ALA A 101 10.59 1.94 -12.50
N ARG A 102 11.81 1.40 -12.44
CA ARG A 102 12.70 1.34 -13.62
C ARG A 102 13.20 -0.07 -13.95
N LYS A 103 12.72 -0.61 -15.08
CA LYS A 103 13.14 -1.91 -15.64
C LYS A 103 14.64 -2.00 -15.93
N THR A 104 15.24 -0.94 -16.45
CA THR A 104 16.59 -0.98 -17.04
C THR A 104 17.73 -0.84 -16.04
N ILE A 105 17.47 -0.23 -14.88
CA ILE A 105 18.51 0.12 -13.90
C ILE A 105 18.52 -0.85 -12.72
N CYS A 106 17.34 -1.18 -12.20
CA CYS A 106 17.24 -2.02 -11.01
C CYS A 106 15.90 -2.74 -11.05
N PHE A 107 15.88 -3.98 -11.55
CA PHE A 107 14.68 -4.80 -11.58
C PHE A 107 14.85 -6.06 -10.74
N SER A 108 13.74 -6.58 -10.24
CA SER A 108 13.74 -7.78 -9.41
C SER A 108 13.49 -8.99 -10.28
N LYS A 109 14.28 -10.05 -10.06
CA LYS A 109 14.18 -11.32 -10.78
C LYS A 109 13.36 -12.38 -10.02
N SER A 110 13.14 -12.17 -8.73
CA SER A 110 12.40 -13.07 -7.85
C SER A 110 11.37 -12.27 -7.06
N VAL A 111 10.17 -12.84 -6.89
CA VAL A 111 9.08 -12.26 -6.10
C VAL A 111 9.50 -12.13 -4.64
N LEU A 112 10.05 -13.21 -4.07
CA LEU A 112 10.52 -13.24 -2.69
C LEU A 112 11.48 -12.08 -2.40
N MET A 113 12.46 -11.87 -3.27
CA MET A 113 13.43 -10.77 -3.11
C MET A 113 12.78 -9.40 -3.30
N HIS A 114 11.82 -9.26 -4.20
CA HIS A 114 11.12 -8.01 -4.43
C HIS A 114 10.32 -7.60 -3.18
N ASP A 115 9.51 -8.52 -2.69
CA ASP A 115 8.63 -8.31 -1.55
C ASP A 115 9.44 -8.10 -0.27
N THR A 116 10.52 -8.87 -0.08
CA THR A 116 11.44 -8.71 1.06
C THR A 116 12.09 -7.33 1.07
N VAL A 117 12.59 -6.84 -0.07
CA VAL A 117 13.24 -5.53 -0.13
C VAL A 117 12.24 -4.40 0.15
N ILE A 118 11.02 -4.50 -0.38
CA ILE A 118 9.96 -3.52 -0.11
C ILE A 118 9.58 -3.54 1.37
N GLY A 119 9.32 -4.73 1.93
CA GLY A 119 8.96 -4.88 3.33
C GLY A 119 10.06 -4.39 4.28
N LEU A 120 11.32 -4.78 4.05
CA LEU A 120 12.45 -4.29 4.85
C LEU A 120 12.60 -2.77 4.78
N PHE A 121 12.37 -2.17 3.60
CA PHE A 121 12.43 -0.73 3.45
C PHE A 121 11.32 -0.04 4.27
N ILE A 122 10.07 -0.45 4.09
CA ILE A 122 8.93 0.13 4.81
C ILE A 122 9.10 -0.05 6.32
N ASN A 123 9.46 -1.25 6.76
CA ASN A 123 9.65 -1.55 8.19
C ASN A 123 10.76 -0.70 8.82
N ARG A 124 11.86 -0.47 8.09
CA ARG A 124 12.98 0.33 8.59
C ARG A 124 12.67 1.81 8.64
N TYR A 125 12.01 2.36 7.61
CA TYR A 125 11.88 3.82 7.45
C TYR A 125 10.54 4.38 7.90
N GLU A 126 9.49 3.57 7.93
CA GLU A 126 8.14 4.02 8.30
C GLU A 126 7.73 3.52 9.70
N PHE A 127 8.17 2.34 10.12
CA PHE A 127 7.79 1.73 11.42
C PHE A 127 8.86 1.75 12.50
N GLY A 128 10.08 2.21 12.21
CA GLY A 128 11.14 2.37 13.21
C GLY A 128 11.52 1.11 14.00
N GLY A 129 11.13 -0.10 13.55
CA GLY A 129 11.43 -1.38 14.21
C GLY A 129 10.26 -2.08 14.93
N GLY A 130 9.06 -1.49 15.00
CA GLY A 130 7.87 -2.14 15.57
C GLY A 130 6.79 -2.31 14.50
N CYS A 131 6.64 -3.52 13.93
CA CYS A 131 5.66 -3.74 12.86
C CYS A 131 4.61 -4.79 13.23
N ILE A 132 3.35 -4.50 12.90
CA ILE A 132 2.28 -5.48 12.72
C ILE A 132 2.21 -5.73 11.21
N THR A 133 2.76 -6.85 10.73
CA THR A 133 2.60 -7.28 9.32
C THR A 133 2.02 -8.68 9.26
N SER A 134 1.01 -8.88 8.41
CA SER A 134 0.64 -10.22 7.94
C SER A 134 1.54 -10.56 6.76
N ASN A 135 2.69 -11.15 7.05
CA ASN A 135 3.53 -11.77 6.03
C ASN A 135 2.88 -13.10 5.60
N THR A 136 1.68 -13.04 5.01
CA THR A 136 0.99 -14.23 4.53
C THR A 136 1.62 -14.61 3.19
N GLN A 137 2.56 -15.55 3.25
CA GLN A 137 2.91 -16.35 2.09
C GLN A 137 1.70 -17.18 1.67
N VAL A 138 1.25 -16.98 0.43
CA VAL A 138 0.53 -18.00 -0.35
C VAL A 138 1.20 -18.06 -1.71
#